data_AF-A0A6G0AJ42-F1
#
_entry.id   AF-A0A6G0AJ42-F1
#
_cell.length_a   1.000
_cell.length_b   1.000
_cell.length_c   1.000
_cell.angle_alpha   90.00
_cell.angle_beta   90.00
_cell.angle_gamma   90.00
#
_symmetry.space_group_name_H-M   'P 1'
#
loop_
_entity.id
_entity.type
_entity.pdbx_description
1 polymer ?
#
loop_
_entity_poly.entity_id
_entity_poly.type
_entity_poly.pdbx_seq_one_letter_code
_entity_poly.pdbx_strand_id
1 'polypeptide(L)'
;MNTTGKPELKNQLRITGLIFYSLFSGVIIFFIIVMIIFQSTDNPENGEIDKIFVFIIPVFGLTAMFFARFLYNRMILKLNPSSNIIQKIANYRTAKIVSWAMIESACFLALIATMLTSNYLYTVVFLFLAGYFILLRPSKESLIRDMRLNAEESDLILKS
;
A
#
# COMPACT_ATOMS: atom_id res chain seq x y z
N MET A 1 -34.17 -5.07 -14.72
CA MET A 1 -33.09 -5.24 -13.73
C MET A 1 -31.87 -5.77 -14.50
N ASN A 2 -30.93 -4.89 -14.84
CA ASN A 2 -29.87 -5.17 -15.83
C ASN A 2 -28.87 -6.21 -15.31
N THR A 3 -28.77 -7.34 -16.02
CA THR A 3 -27.83 -8.44 -15.76
C THR A 3 -26.37 -8.10 -16.11
N THR A 4 -26.13 -6.94 -16.72
CA THR A 4 -24.80 -6.44 -17.13
C THR A 4 -23.94 -5.89 -15.98
N GLY A 5 -24.50 -5.57 -14.81
CA GLY A 5 -23.75 -4.94 -13.71
C GLY A 5 -22.84 -5.88 -12.90
N LYS A 6 -23.17 -7.18 -12.78
CA LYS A 6 -22.37 -8.15 -12.01
C LYS A 6 -20.98 -8.46 -12.59
N PRO A 7 -20.82 -8.76 -13.90
CA PRO A 7 -19.50 -9.01 -14.46
C PRO A 7 -18.59 -7.77 -14.41
N GLU A 8 -19.16 -6.58 -14.60
CA GLU A 8 -18.43 -5.32 -14.50
C GLU A 8 -17.95 -5.05 -13.07
N LEU A 9 -18.81 -5.26 -12.06
CA LEU A 9 -18.48 -5.15 -10.64
C LEU A 9 -17.28 -6.03 -10.26
N LYS A 10 -17.34 -7.30 -10.65
CA LYS A 10 -16.28 -8.28 -10.41
C LYS A 10 -14.95 -7.85 -11.04
N ASN A 11 -15.00 -7.32 -12.26
CA ASN A 11 -13.80 -6.81 -12.94
C ASN A 11 -13.18 -5.63 -12.19
N GLN A 12 -13.98 -4.68 -11.69
CA GLN A 12 -13.47 -3.53 -10.93
C GLN A 12 -12.75 -3.94 -9.63
N LEU A 13 -13.29 -4.94 -8.92
CA LEU A 13 -12.66 -5.51 -7.72
C LEU A 13 -11.36 -6.24 -8.07
N ARG A 14 -11.37 -7.03 -9.16
CA ARG A 14 -10.18 -7.73 -9.65
C ARG A 14 -9.05 -6.77 -10.01
N ILE A 15 -9.36 -5.66 -10.71
CA ILE A 15 -8.38 -4.62 -11.06
C ILE A 15 -7.75 -4.04 -9.79
N THR A 16 -8.55 -3.77 -8.75
CA THR A 16 -8.04 -3.23 -7.48
C THR A 16 -7.06 -4.19 -6.80
N GLY A 17 -7.38 -5.49 -6.80
CA GLY A 17 -6.46 -6.52 -6.30
C GLY A 17 -5.19 -6.63 -7.13
N LEU A 18 -5.29 -6.59 -8.47
CA LEU A 18 -4.13 -6.68 -9.35
C LEU A 18 -3.14 -5.53 -9.11
N ILE A 19 -3.64 -4.30 -8.94
CA ILE A 19 -2.79 -3.13 -8.64
C ILE A 19 -2.08 -3.27 -7.30
N PHE A 20 -2.77 -3.78 -6.28
CA PHE A 20 -2.14 -4.07 -5.00
C PHE A 20 -0.96 -5.03 -5.16
N TYR A 21 -1.18 -6.15 -5.86
CA TYR A 21 -0.13 -7.13 -6.08
C TYR A 21 1.02 -6.60 -6.95
N SER A 22 0.75 -5.75 -7.95
CA SER A 22 1.80 -5.17 -8.78
C SER A 22 2.71 -4.23 -7.99
N LEU A 23 2.13 -3.35 -7.15
CA LEU A 23 2.90 -2.45 -6.29
C LEU A 23 3.72 -3.25 -5.28
N PHE A 24 3.07 -4.19 -4.59
CA PHE A 24 3.75 -5.03 -3.60
C PHE A 24 4.87 -5.87 -4.25
N SER A 25 4.64 -6.44 -5.43
CA SER A 25 5.70 -7.18 -6.13
C SER A 25 6.89 -6.31 -6.52
N GLY A 26 6.65 -5.04 -6.89
CA GLY A 26 7.74 -4.10 -7.22
C GLY A 26 8.67 -3.89 -6.02
N VAL A 27 8.08 -3.69 -4.85
CA VAL A 27 8.82 -3.57 -3.58
C VAL A 27 9.61 -4.84 -3.24
N ILE A 28 9.02 -6.02 -3.42
CA ILE A 28 9.71 -7.30 -3.16
C ILE A 28 10.85 -7.53 -4.15
N ILE A 29 10.66 -7.24 -5.44
CA ILE A 29 11.73 -7.34 -6.45
C ILE A 29 12.88 -6.41 -6.09
N PHE A 30 12.58 -5.17 -5.70
CA PHE A 30 13.61 -4.22 -5.30
C PHE A 30 14.37 -4.68 -4.05
N PHE A 31 13.68 -5.27 -3.06
CA PHE A 31 14.32 -5.89 -1.90
C PHE A 31 15.29 -7.00 -2.31
N ILE A 32 14.91 -7.88 -3.22
CA ILE A 32 15.79 -8.96 -3.72
C ILE A 32 17.05 -8.36 -4.36
N ILE A 33 16.89 -7.34 -5.21
CA ILE A 33 18.02 -6.64 -5.86
C ILE A 33 18.95 -6.01 -4.80
N VAL A 34 18.38 -5.31 -3.82
CA VAL A 34 19.12 -4.70 -2.70
C VAL A 34 19.93 -5.76 -1.96
N MET A 35 19.33 -6.91 -1.62
CA MET A 35 20.02 -7.98 -0.89
C MET A 35 21.14 -8.64 -1.70
N ILE A 36 21.01 -8.73 -3.03
CA ILE A 36 22.09 -9.23 -3.90
C ILE A 36 23.27 -8.25 -3.88
N ILE A 37 23.01 -6.96 -4.10
CA ILE A 37 24.05 -5.91 -4.12
C ILE A 37 24.72 -5.78 -2.75
N PHE A 38 23.95 -5.86 -1.68
CA PHE A 38 24.44 -5.76 -0.31
C PHE A 38 25.44 -6.87 0.02
N GLN A 39 25.14 -8.12 -0.37
CA GLN A 39 26.03 -9.26 -0.10
C GLN A 39 27.32 -9.25 -0.95
N SER A 40 27.28 -8.62 -2.13
CA SER A 40 28.42 -8.58 -3.05
C SER A 40 29.41 -7.45 -2.75
N THR A 41 29.07 -6.54 -1.84
CA THR A 41 29.85 -5.32 -1.62
C THR A 41 30.42 -5.32 -0.21
N ASP A 42 31.75 -5.46 -0.09
CA ASP A 42 32.49 -5.20 1.15
C ASP A 42 32.61 -3.68 1.37
N ASN A 43 31.46 -3.03 1.61
CA ASN A 43 31.42 -1.60 1.89
C ASN A 43 31.73 -1.38 3.38
N PRO A 44 32.77 -0.61 3.73
CA PRO A 44 32.93 -0.17 5.11
C PRO A 44 31.69 0.64 5.53
N GLU A 45 31.21 0.41 6.74
CA GLU A 45 30.03 1.10 7.28
C GLU A 45 30.22 2.62 7.16
N ASN A 46 29.30 3.29 6.44
CA ASN A 46 29.33 4.74 6.31
C ASN A 46 28.73 5.40 7.55
N GLY A 47 29.53 5.44 8.61
CA GLY A 47 29.11 5.85 9.95
C GLY A 47 28.63 7.30 10.09
N GLU A 48 28.88 8.19 9.13
CA GLU A 48 28.35 9.56 9.17
C GLU A 48 26.89 9.64 8.71
N ILE A 49 26.57 8.99 7.59
CA ILE A 49 25.19 8.93 7.07
C ILE A 49 24.32 8.09 8.01
N ASP A 50 24.85 6.98 8.52
CA ASP A 50 24.12 6.07 9.39
C ASP A 50 23.63 6.73 10.69
N LYS A 51 24.45 7.61 11.31
CA LYS A 51 24.08 8.37 12.51
C LYS A 51 22.80 9.19 12.34
N ILE A 52 22.56 9.70 11.13
CA ILE A 52 21.37 10.48 10.81
C ILE A 52 20.21 9.53 10.44
N PHE A 53 20.49 8.53 9.61
CA PHE A 53 19.47 7.63 9.06
C PHE A 53 18.81 6.75 10.13
N VAL A 54 19.53 6.37 11.19
CA VAL A 54 19.00 5.60 12.32
C VAL A 54 17.76 6.25 12.94
N PHE A 55 17.69 7.58 12.93
CA PHE A 55 16.53 8.33 13.42
C PHE A 55 15.53 8.65 12.30
N ILE A 56 16.02 9.11 11.14
CA ILE A 56 15.14 9.57 10.06
C ILE A 56 14.32 8.43 9.46
N ILE A 57 14.93 7.28 9.18
CA ILE A 57 14.26 6.20 8.43
C ILE A 57 13.07 5.62 9.22
N PRO A 58 13.19 5.28 10.51
CA PRO A 58 12.04 4.81 11.29
C PRO A 58 10.95 5.88 11.45
N VAL A 59 11.33 7.14 11.73
CA VAL A 59 10.37 8.24 11.88
C VAL A 59 9.62 8.50 10.58
N PHE A 60 10.32 8.48 9.44
CA PHE A 60 9.71 8.60 8.13
C PHE A 60 8.75 7.43 7.86
N GLY A 61 9.15 6.19 8.17
CA GLY A 61 8.26 5.02 8.05
C GLY A 61 6.96 5.17 8.84
N LEU A 62 7.06 5.55 10.12
CA LEU A 62 5.89 5.76 10.98
C LEU A 62 5.00 6.91 10.51
N THR A 63 5.61 8.03 10.10
CA THR A 63 4.84 9.18 9.58
C THR A 63 4.17 8.84 8.26
N ALA A 64 4.81 8.09 7.36
CA ALA A 64 4.19 7.58 6.13
C ALA A 64 3.00 6.66 6.43
N MET A 65 3.11 5.75 7.42
CA MET A 65 1.99 4.91 7.85
C MET A 65 0.79 5.73 8.32
N PHE A 66 1.04 6.72 9.17
CA PHE A 66 0.01 7.62 9.67
C PHE A 66 -0.62 8.44 8.53
N PHE A 67 0.21 9.04 7.69
CA PHE A 67 -0.23 9.93 6.62
C PHE A 67 -0.99 9.18 5.53
N ALA A 68 -0.57 7.96 5.18
CA ALA A 68 -1.29 7.08 4.28
C ALA A 68 -2.72 6.85 4.76
N ARG A 69 -2.90 6.53 6.05
CA ARG A 69 -4.23 6.30 6.64
C ARG A 69 -5.04 7.59 6.76
N PHE A 70 -4.41 8.69 7.14
CA PHE A 70 -5.06 10.00 7.21
C PHE A 70 -5.60 10.43 5.84
N LEU A 71 -4.78 10.36 4.80
CA LEU A 71 -5.14 10.75 3.44
C LEU A 71 -6.21 9.83 2.86
N TYR A 72 -6.08 8.51 3.09
CA TYR A 72 -7.10 7.53 2.74
C TYR A 72 -8.46 7.91 3.35
N ASN A 73 -8.52 8.11 4.67
CA ASN A 73 -9.76 8.48 5.36
C ASN A 73 -10.33 9.80 4.83
N ARG A 74 -9.49 10.80 4.57
CA ARG A 74 -9.91 12.08 3.99
C ARG A 74 -10.51 11.91 2.59
N MET A 75 -9.96 11.03 1.76
CA MET A 75 -10.49 10.76 0.43
C MET A 75 -11.83 10.02 0.50
N ILE A 76 -11.95 9.02 1.38
CA ILE A 76 -13.20 8.28 1.57
C ILE A 76 -14.32 9.18 2.12
N LEU A 77 -14.01 10.08 3.06
CA LEU A 77 -15.01 11.01 3.63
C LEU A 77 -15.56 12.02 2.61
N LYS A 78 -14.82 12.31 1.53
CA LYS A 78 -15.24 13.24 0.47
C LYS A 78 -16.11 12.59 -0.60
N LEU A 79 -16.36 11.27 -0.53
CA LEU A 79 -17.12 10.57 -1.54
C LEU A 79 -18.61 10.91 -1.46
N ASN A 80 -19.22 11.17 -2.62
CA ASN A 80 -20.65 11.43 -2.71
C ASN A 80 -21.43 10.12 -2.48
N PRO A 81 -22.30 10.04 -1.44
CA PRO A 81 -23.06 8.82 -1.13
C PRO A 81 -24.03 8.41 -2.26
N SER A 82 -24.49 9.38 -3.05
CA SER A 82 -25.45 9.18 -4.15
C SER A 82 -24.80 8.70 -5.45
N SER A 83 -23.48 8.49 -5.47
CA SER A 83 -22.76 7.98 -6.64
C SER A 83 -23.19 6.55 -6.99
N ASN A 84 -23.13 6.19 -8.27
CA ASN A 84 -23.31 4.79 -8.69
C ASN A 84 -22.22 3.89 -8.09
N ILE A 85 -22.56 2.64 -7.78
CA ILE A 85 -21.65 1.61 -7.22
C ILE A 85 -20.32 1.47 -7.96
N ILE A 86 -20.29 1.57 -9.29
CA ILE A 86 -19.07 1.49 -10.10
C ILE A 86 -18.14 2.67 -9.79
N GLN A 87 -18.71 3.89 -9.72
CA GLN A 87 -17.95 5.09 -9.37
C GLN A 87 -17.46 5.05 -7.92
N LYS A 88 -18.26 4.54 -7.00
CA LYS A 88 -17.85 4.33 -5.59
C LYS A 88 -16.59 3.44 -5.54
N ILE A 89 -16.61 2.30 -6.23
CA ILE A 89 -15.47 1.36 -6.26
C ILE A 89 -14.24 1.98 -6.92
N ALA A 90 -14.43 2.72 -8.02
CA ALA A 90 -13.34 3.43 -8.67
C ALA A 90 -12.68 4.44 -7.72
N ASN A 91 -13.48 5.22 -6.99
CA ASN A 91 -12.98 6.20 -6.04
C ASN A 91 -12.28 5.56 -4.83
N TYR A 92 -12.82 4.46 -4.31
CA TYR A 92 -12.15 3.66 -3.28
C TYR A 92 -10.79 3.13 -3.77
N ARG A 93 -10.74 2.61 -4.99
CA ARG A 93 -9.49 2.14 -5.59
C ARG A 93 -8.47 3.27 -5.67
N THR A 94 -8.87 4.45 -6.14
CA THR A 94 -7.98 5.62 -6.18
C THR A 94 -7.44 5.97 -4.78
N ALA A 95 -8.30 5.99 -3.76
CA ALA A 95 -7.86 6.23 -2.38
C ALA A 95 -6.88 5.18 -1.86
N LYS A 96 -7.13 3.90 -2.17
CA LYS A 96 -6.23 2.79 -1.82
C LYS A 96 -4.88 2.91 -2.53
N ILE A 97 -4.85 3.21 -3.82
CA ILE A 97 -3.60 3.38 -4.60
C ILE A 97 -2.73 4.47 -3.99
N VAL A 98 -3.32 5.63 -3.66
CA VAL A 98 -2.60 6.73 -3.00
C VAL A 98 -2.04 6.27 -1.65
N SER A 99 -2.83 5.59 -0.83
CA SER A 99 -2.37 5.04 0.45
C SER A 99 -1.23 4.03 0.29
N TRP A 100 -1.30 3.15 -0.71
CA TRP A 100 -0.29 2.13 -0.96
C TRP A 100 1.02 2.76 -1.46
N ALA A 101 0.95 3.75 -2.37
CA ALA A 101 2.12 4.48 -2.86
C ALA A 101 2.88 5.20 -1.74
N MET A 102 2.18 5.72 -0.72
CA MET A 102 2.83 6.30 0.47
C MET A 102 3.66 5.27 1.24
N ILE A 103 3.12 4.07 1.47
CA ILE A 103 3.87 3.00 2.17
C ILE A 103 4.99 2.45 1.29
N GLU A 104 4.74 2.27 0.00
CA GLU A 104 5.75 1.86 -0.99
C GLU A 104 6.96 2.79 -0.97
N SER A 105 6.73 4.11 -0.94
CA SER A 105 7.82 5.10 -0.87
C SER A 105 8.69 4.95 0.37
N ALA A 106 8.08 4.65 1.53
CA ALA A 106 8.82 4.40 2.76
C ALA A 106 9.59 3.07 2.71
N CYS A 107 9.02 2.03 2.10
CA CYS A 107 9.73 0.77 1.85
C CYS A 107 10.96 0.99 0.97
N PHE A 108 10.83 1.72 -0.14
CA PHE A 108 11.96 2.03 -1.01
C PHE A 108 13.03 2.84 -0.30
N LEU A 109 12.65 3.86 0.47
CA LEU A 109 13.61 4.67 1.22
C LEU A 109 14.40 3.83 2.24
N ALA A 110 13.73 2.93 2.97
CA ALA A 110 14.40 2.02 3.90
C ALA A 110 15.40 1.09 3.19
N LEU A 111 15.04 0.54 2.03
CA LEU A 111 15.94 -0.32 1.25
C LEU A 111 17.12 0.44 0.65
N ILE A 112 16.90 1.69 0.19
CA ILE A 112 17.99 2.57 -0.24
C ILE A 112 18.93 2.87 0.93
N ALA A 113 18.39 3.14 2.12
CA ALA A 113 19.20 3.34 3.32
C ALA A 113 20.05 2.11 3.67
N THR A 114 19.50 0.89 3.56
CA THR A 114 20.27 -0.36 3.70
C THR A 114 21.47 -0.37 2.75
N MET A 115 21.27 -0.05 1.47
CA MET A 115 22.35 -0.06 0.48
C MET A 115 23.43 1.00 0.74
N LEU A 116 23.04 2.19 1.19
CA LEU A 116 23.96 3.32 1.38
C LEU A 116 24.82 3.23 2.63
N THR A 117 24.32 2.54 3.66
CA THR A 117 24.94 2.49 5.00
C THR A 117 25.57 1.14 5.33
N SER A 118 25.23 0.10 4.57
CA SER A 118 25.50 -1.30 4.90
C SER A 118 24.89 -1.75 6.24
N ASN A 119 23.82 -1.08 6.73
CA ASN A 119 23.21 -1.39 8.01
C ASN A 119 21.90 -2.19 7.85
N TYR A 120 21.84 -3.37 8.45
CA TYR A 120 20.67 -4.26 8.42
C TYR A 120 19.44 -3.73 9.17
N LEU A 121 19.60 -2.75 10.06
CA LEU A 121 18.49 -2.12 10.77
C LEU A 121 17.42 -1.60 9.80
N TYR A 122 17.84 -0.98 8.70
CA TYR A 122 16.89 -0.43 7.71
C TYR A 122 16.14 -1.54 6.95
N THR A 123 16.74 -2.71 6.79
CA THR A 123 16.05 -3.90 6.28
C THR A 123 14.97 -4.38 7.24
N VAL A 124 15.21 -4.33 8.55
CA VAL A 124 14.18 -4.65 9.55
C VAL A 124 13.02 -3.65 9.48
N VAL A 125 13.31 -2.36 9.33
CA VAL A 125 12.28 -1.33 9.12
C VAL A 125 11.48 -1.60 7.85
N PHE A 126 12.16 -1.96 6.76
CA PHE A 126 11.50 -2.38 5.52
C PHE A 126 10.56 -3.58 5.75
N LEU A 127 11.01 -4.64 6.43
CA LEU A 127 10.17 -5.82 6.69
C LEU A 127 8.93 -5.48 7.51
N PHE A 128 9.06 -4.58 8.49
CA PHE A 128 7.94 -4.06 9.24
C PHE A 128 6.94 -3.29 8.35
N LEU A 129 7.43 -2.38 7.51
CA LEU A 129 6.59 -1.62 6.57
C LEU A 129 5.93 -2.50 5.51
N ALA A 130 6.65 -3.49 4.97
CA ALA A 130 6.12 -4.48 4.03
C ALA A 130 5.05 -5.36 4.69
N GLY A 131 5.26 -5.77 5.94
CA GLY A 131 4.25 -6.45 6.74
C GLY A 131 2.99 -5.60 6.91
N TYR A 132 3.13 -4.32 7.25
CA TYR A 132 2.01 -3.38 7.30
C TYR A 132 1.32 -3.21 5.94
N PHE A 133 2.07 -3.16 4.84
CA PHE A 133 1.52 -3.09 3.49
C PHE A 133 0.58 -4.26 3.20
N ILE A 134 0.94 -5.48 3.61
CA ILE A 134 0.10 -6.67 3.47
C ILE A 134 -1.23 -6.50 4.23
N LEU A 135 -1.21 -5.89 5.42
CA LEU A 135 -2.43 -5.61 6.19
C LEU A 135 -3.35 -4.60 5.50
N LEU A 136 -2.85 -3.81 4.55
CA LEU A 136 -3.64 -2.87 3.76
C LEU A 136 -4.29 -3.49 2.51
N ARG A 137 -4.14 -4.81 2.31
CA ARG A 137 -4.72 -5.55 1.18
C ARG A 137 -6.21 -5.20 0.99
N PRO A 138 -6.65 -4.95 -0.25
CA PRO A 138 -8.06 -4.67 -0.50
C PRO A 138 -8.88 -5.95 -0.24
N SER A 139 -9.94 -5.83 0.56
CA SER A 139 -10.91 -6.90 0.78
C SER A 139 -12.33 -6.38 0.50
N LYS A 140 -13.25 -7.30 0.19
CA LYS A 140 -14.66 -6.96 -0.04
C LYS A 140 -15.28 -6.35 1.22
N GLU A 141 -14.89 -6.88 2.37
CA GLU A 141 -15.35 -6.45 3.70
C GLU A 141 -14.84 -5.05 4.03
N SER A 142 -13.56 -4.75 3.72
CA SER A 142 -13.02 -3.39 3.85
C SER A 142 -13.81 -2.43 2.96
N LEU A 143 -14.04 -2.80 1.69
CA LEU A 143 -14.80 -1.97 0.76
C LEU A 143 -16.22 -1.66 1.27
N ILE A 144 -16.95 -2.68 1.74
CA ILE A 144 -18.32 -2.53 2.26
C ILE A 144 -18.33 -1.61 3.49
N ARG A 145 -17.42 -1.85 4.44
CA ARG A 145 -17.29 -1.05 5.66
C ARG A 145 -16.94 0.40 5.35
N ASP A 146 -15.98 0.62 4.45
CA ASP A 146 -15.40 1.93 4.20
C ASP A 146 -16.33 2.80 3.30
N MET A 147 -17.15 2.18 2.44
CA MET A 147 -18.05 2.90 1.52
C MET A 147 -19.51 3.02 1.97
N ARG A 148 -19.85 2.57 3.19
CA ARG A 148 -21.21 2.63 3.76
C ARG A 148 -22.29 2.18 2.76
N LEU A 149 -22.02 1.06 2.08
CA LEU A 149 -22.92 0.54 1.07
C LEU A 149 -24.25 0.12 1.71
N ASN A 150 -25.34 0.30 0.97
CA ASN A 150 -26.64 -0.18 1.43
C ASN A 150 -26.69 -1.73 1.40
N ALA A 151 -27.74 -2.33 1.98
CA ALA A 151 -27.85 -3.79 2.09
C ALA A 151 -27.86 -4.50 0.72
N GLU A 152 -28.51 -3.90 -0.29
CA GLU A 152 -28.58 -4.45 -1.65
C GLU A 152 -27.21 -4.41 -2.37
N GLU A 153 -26.50 -3.28 -2.30
CA GLU A 153 -25.15 -3.11 -2.85
C GLU A 153 -24.14 -4.07 -2.19
N SER A 154 -24.27 -4.28 -0.87
CA SER A 154 -23.41 -5.18 -0.10
C SER A 154 -23.62 -6.65 -0.51
N ASP A 155 -24.87 -7.09 -0.65
CA ASP A 155 -25.21 -8.45 -1.09
C ASP A 155 -24.69 -8.73 -2.50
N LEU A 156 -24.73 -7.73 -3.39
CA LEU A 156 -24.20 -7.84 -4.75
C LEU A 156 -22.67 -8.04 -4.78
N ILE A 157 -21.92 -7.37 -3.92
CA ILE A 157 -20.44 -7.51 -3.83
C ILE A 157 -20.03 -8.84 -3.20
N LEU A 158 -20.75 -9.29 -2.18
CA LEU A 158 -20.46 -10.56 -1.53
C LEU A 158 -20.68 -11.74 -2.50
N LYS A 159 -21.72 -11.67 -3.33
CA LYS A 159 -22.10 -12.71 -4.30
C LYS A 159 -21.38 -12.68 -5.66
N SER A 160 -20.55 -11.67 -5.95
CA SER A 160 -19.79 -11.54 -7.23
C SER A 160 -18.41 -12.20 -7.19
#